data_AF-A0A1Q3B5R1-F1
#
_entry.id   AF-A0A1Q3B5R1-F1
#
_cell.length_a   1.000
_cell.length_b   1.000
_cell.length_c   1.000
_cell.angle_alpha   90.00
_cell.angle_beta   90.00
_cell.angle_gamma   90.00
#
_symmetry.space_group_name_H-M   'P 1'
#
loop_
_entity.id
_entity.type
_entity.pdbx_description
1 polymer ?
#
loop_
_entity_poly.entity_id
_entity_poly.type
_entity_poly.pdbx_seq_one_letter_code
_entity_poly.pdbx_strand_id
1 'polypeptide(L)'
;MFVFFFLVIVVIPNYVTESSHIPMLSGDNFSEWKEKILFTFGGMDVDLTLRVDEPPIPTELNRWERSNRLSLMLVLSHVNKRIRGSDPNCDKAANYMKAMEEQSVRSDKALGSTLMKKFSGMRFDNSKSVREHIMEMRDIAAQLKFLEV
;
A
#
# COMPACT_ATOMS: atom_id res chain seq x y z
N MET A 1 38.77 31.30 21.40
CA MET A 1 39.08 29.86 21.38
C MET A 1 37.93 29.13 22.06
N PHE A 2 37.05 28.55 21.24
CA PHE A 2 36.13 27.42 21.50
C PHE A 2 35.46 27.27 22.86
N VAL A 3 34.23 27.77 23.00
CA VAL A 3 33.17 27.14 23.83
C VAL A 3 31.81 27.47 23.22
N PHE A 4 31.34 26.70 22.23
CA PHE A 4 29.92 26.51 21.84
C PHE A 4 29.84 25.37 20.81
N PHE A 5 30.17 24.15 21.23
CA PHE A 5 29.92 22.92 20.47
C PHE A 5 29.17 21.96 21.39
N PHE A 6 27.92 22.28 21.71
CA PHE A 6 27.00 21.31 22.32
C PHE A 6 25.62 21.43 21.66
N LEU A 7 25.22 20.32 21.04
CA LEU A 7 23.84 19.92 20.71
C LEU A 7 23.11 20.74 19.63
N VAL A 8 23.50 20.52 18.37
CA VAL A 8 22.52 20.41 17.27
C VAL A 8 22.43 18.93 16.89
N ILE A 9 22.13 18.06 17.86
CA ILE A 9 21.73 16.68 17.58
C ILE A 9 20.22 16.72 17.40
N VAL A 10 19.83 16.77 16.13
CA VAL A 10 18.64 16.11 15.58
C VAL A 10 17.32 16.42 16.31
N VAL A 11 16.74 17.59 15.98
CA VAL A 11 15.27 17.66 15.89
C VAL A 11 14.89 17.24 14.48
N ILE A 12 15.20 16.00 14.12
CA ILE A 12 14.30 15.24 13.25
C ILE A 12 13.37 14.61 14.27
N PRO A 13 12.16 15.18 14.49
CA PRO A 13 11.25 14.59 15.45
C PRO A 13 10.99 13.14 15.01
N ASN A 14 10.83 12.25 15.99
CA ASN A 14 10.77 10.78 15.93
C ASN A 14 9.91 10.10 14.82
N TYR A 15 9.31 10.84 13.90
CA TYR A 15 8.52 10.37 12.76
C TYR A 15 9.32 9.57 11.73
N VAL A 16 10.60 9.89 11.51
CA VAL A 16 11.46 9.08 10.61
C VAL A 16 11.64 7.67 11.18
N THR A 17 11.70 7.54 12.51
CA THR A 17 11.80 6.25 13.21
C THR A 17 10.51 5.44 13.10
N GLU A 18 9.33 6.08 13.11
CA GLU A 18 8.02 5.41 13.00
C GLU A 18 7.73 4.90 11.58
N SER A 19 8.26 5.58 10.55
CA SER A 19 8.17 5.12 9.15
C SER A 19 8.90 3.79 8.89
N SER A 20 9.81 3.38 9.77
CA SER A 20 10.55 2.11 9.66
C SER A 20 9.67 0.86 9.85
N HIS A 21 8.42 1.01 10.31
CA HIS A 21 7.44 -0.07 10.46
C HIS A 21 6.43 -0.19 9.31
N ILE A 22 6.58 0.64 8.26
CA ILE A 22 5.76 0.52 7.06
C ILE A 22 6.31 -0.66 6.24
N PRO A 23 5.54 -1.73 6.01
CA PRO A 23 6.00 -2.83 5.18
C PRO A 23 6.23 -2.34 3.75
N MET A 24 7.13 -2.97 3.02
CA MET A 24 7.21 -2.76 1.58
C MET A 24 5.94 -3.35 0.94
N LEU A 25 5.28 -2.61 0.05
CA LEU A 25 4.14 -3.14 -0.68
C LEU A 25 4.57 -4.36 -1.52
N SER A 26 3.89 -5.47 -1.28
CA SER A 26 3.87 -6.70 -2.06
C SER A 26 2.48 -6.88 -2.68
N GLY A 27 2.31 -7.93 -3.49
CA GLY A 27 1.04 -8.17 -4.20
C GLY A 27 -0.14 -8.53 -3.31
N ASP A 28 0.08 -8.83 -2.02
CA ASP A 28 -0.87 -9.46 -1.10
C ASP A 28 -1.05 -8.71 0.23
N ASN A 29 -0.30 -7.62 0.46
CA ASN A 29 -0.34 -6.86 1.72
C ASN A 29 -0.91 -5.43 1.58
N PHE A 30 -1.64 -5.14 0.51
CA PHE A 30 -2.11 -3.79 0.18
C PHE A 30 -2.92 -3.14 1.32
N SER A 31 -3.81 -3.89 1.97
CA SER A 31 -4.63 -3.36 3.07
C SER A 31 -3.79 -2.86 4.25
N GLU A 32 -2.87 -3.70 4.75
CA GLU A 32 -1.99 -3.35 5.88
C GLU A 32 -1.04 -2.21 5.49
N TRP A 33 -0.50 -2.28 4.27
CA TRP A 33 0.35 -1.23 3.73
C TRP A 33 -0.37 0.12 3.66
N LYS A 34 -1.59 0.15 3.11
CA LYS A 34 -2.40 1.37 2.97
C LYS A 34 -2.74 1.97 4.33
N GLU A 35 -3.16 1.15 5.29
CA GLU A 35 -3.46 1.60 6.65
C GLU A 35 -2.27 2.29 7.31
N LYS A 36 -1.09 1.65 7.29
CA LYS A 36 0.13 2.20 7.88
C LYS A 36 0.59 3.48 7.18
N ILE A 37 0.51 3.53 5.85
CA ILE A 37 0.83 4.74 5.07
C ILE A 37 -0.09 5.90 5.48
N LEU A 38 -1.41 5.67 5.54
CA LEU A 38 -2.37 6.71 5.91
C LEU A 38 -2.19 7.17 7.35
N PHE A 39 -1.89 6.25 8.27
CA PHE A 39 -1.55 6.58 9.66
C PHE A 39 -0.32 7.50 9.72
N THR A 40 0.76 7.16 9.01
CA THR A 40 1.96 8.00 8.94
C THR A 40 1.68 9.36 8.30
N PHE A 41 0.84 9.42 7.27
CA PHE A 41 0.45 10.70 6.67
C PHE A 41 -0.26 11.62 7.65
N GLY A 42 -1.19 11.08 8.45
CA GLY A 42 -1.87 11.83 9.50
C GLY A 42 -0.92 12.30 10.60
N GLY A 43 0.00 11.43 11.04
CA GLY A 43 1.00 11.78 12.06
C GLY A 43 1.98 12.86 11.62
N MET A 44 2.29 12.94 10.32
CA MET A 44 3.21 13.91 9.74
C MET A 44 2.54 15.18 9.19
N ASP A 45 1.20 15.28 9.25
CA ASP A 45 0.42 16.38 8.64
C ASP A 45 0.72 16.58 7.14
N VAL A 46 0.81 15.47 6.40
CA VAL A 46 1.05 15.47 4.95
C VAL A 46 -0.11 14.91 4.14
N ASP A 47 -1.26 14.63 4.77
CA ASP A 47 -2.43 14.05 4.11
C ASP A 47 -3.36 15.08 3.43
N LEU A 48 -3.02 16.37 3.46
CA LEU A 48 -3.82 17.45 2.86
C LEU A 48 -4.18 17.17 1.38
N THR A 49 -3.19 16.74 0.58
CA THR A 49 -3.38 16.35 -0.85
C THR A 49 -4.38 15.21 -1.06
N LEU A 50 -4.61 14.39 -0.03
CA LEU A 50 -5.54 13.26 -0.08
C LEU A 50 -6.96 13.64 0.34
N ARG A 51 -7.09 14.76 1.07
CA ARG A 51 -8.36 15.24 1.63
C ARG A 51 -9.00 16.33 0.80
N VAL A 52 -8.18 17.15 0.14
CA VAL A 52 -8.61 18.34 -0.57
C VAL A 52 -8.04 18.32 -1.98
N ASP A 53 -8.90 18.62 -2.96
CA ASP A 53 -8.48 18.84 -4.34
C ASP A 53 -7.51 20.03 -4.43
N GLU A 54 -6.79 20.10 -5.55
CA GLU A 54 -5.83 21.17 -5.79
C GLU A 54 -6.49 22.57 -5.64
N PRO A 55 -6.03 23.39 -4.68
CA PRO A 55 -6.71 24.63 -4.36
C PRO A 55 -6.42 25.70 -5.43
N PRO A 56 -7.39 26.57 -5.76
CA PRO A 56 -7.19 27.64 -6.74
C PRO A 56 -6.41 28.84 -6.17
N ILE A 57 -6.22 28.90 -4.84
CA ILE A 57 -5.62 30.05 -4.14
C ILE A 57 -4.11 29.81 -3.96
N PRO A 58 -3.23 30.73 -4.39
CA PRO A 58 -1.77 30.53 -4.33
C PRO A 58 -1.20 30.26 -2.94
N THR A 59 -1.79 30.86 -1.89
CA THR A 59 -1.36 30.67 -0.50
C THR A 59 -1.56 29.24 -0.02
N GLU A 60 -2.69 28.62 -0.39
CA GLU A 60 -3.01 27.24 -0.05
C GLU A 60 -2.32 26.24 -1.00
N LEU A 61 -2.05 26.66 -2.25
CA LEU A 61 -1.36 25.85 -3.24
C LEU A 61 0.04 25.43 -2.77
N ASN A 62 0.84 26.34 -2.21
CA ASN A 62 2.17 26.00 -1.71
C ASN A 62 2.14 24.92 -0.60
N ARG A 63 1.13 24.98 0.28
CA ARG A 63 0.94 23.97 1.34
C ARG A 63 0.51 22.64 0.73
N TRP A 64 -0.43 22.68 -0.21
CA TRP A 64 -0.92 21.52 -0.93
C TRP A 64 0.18 20.82 -1.74
N GLU A 65 0.98 21.56 -2.51
CA GLU A 65 2.11 21.05 -3.30
C GLU A 65 3.18 20.40 -2.39
N ARG A 66 3.47 21.01 -1.25
CA ARG A 66 4.39 20.44 -0.26
C ARG A 66 3.87 19.11 0.28
N SER A 67 2.60 19.05 0.67
CA SER A 67 1.94 17.81 1.10
C SER A 67 2.00 16.76 0.00
N ASN A 68 1.59 17.12 -1.21
CA ASN A 68 1.61 16.26 -2.39
C ASN A 68 2.99 15.63 -2.68
N ARG A 69 4.04 16.45 -2.68
CA ARG A 69 5.42 16.00 -2.88
C ARG A 69 5.87 15.03 -1.79
N LEU A 70 5.57 15.32 -0.53
CA LEU A 70 5.97 14.47 0.60
C LEU A 70 5.20 13.16 0.62
N SER A 71 3.90 13.18 0.31
CA SER A 71 3.07 11.97 0.20
C SER A 71 3.57 11.04 -0.89
N LEU A 72 3.85 11.57 -2.08
CA LEU A 72 4.44 10.81 -3.18
C LEU A 72 5.78 10.19 -2.78
N MET A 73 6.65 10.97 -2.15
CA MET A 73 7.96 10.49 -1.73
C MET A 73 7.86 9.32 -0.74
N LEU A 74 6.97 9.40 0.25
CA LEU A 74 6.78 8.34 1.24
C LEU A 74 6.14 7.08 0.63
N VAL A 75 5.12 7.24 -0.21
CA VAL A 75 4.49 6.10 -0.87
C VAL A 75 5.47 5.41 -1.80
N LEU A 76 6.14 6.16 -2.67
CA LEU A 76 7.08 5.59 -3.65
C LEU A 76 8.33 4.96 -3.00
N SER A 77 8.69 5.34 -1.78
CA SER A 77 9.79 4.69 -1.04
C SER A 77 9.39 3.34 -0.44
N HIS A 78 8.09 3.10 -0.22
CA HIS A 78 7.54 1.86 0.33
C HIS A 78 6.80 1.01 -0.72
N VAL A 79 7.03 1.26 -2.01
CA VAL A 79 6.54 0.43 -3.11
C VAL A 79 7.69 -0.31 -3.75
N ASN A 80 7.57 -1.64 -3.83
CA ASN A 80 8.58 -2.46 -4.48
C ASN A 80 8.69 -2.09 -5.96
N LYS A 81 9.92 -1.85 -6.43
CA LYS A 81 10.22 -1.44 -7.82
C LYS A 81 9.60 -2.34 -8.88
N ARG A 82 9.39 -3.63 -8.58
CA ARG A 82 8.75 -4.59 -9.52
C ARG A 82 7.26 -4.34 -9.73
N ILE A 83 6.59 -3.72 -8.75
CA ILE A 83 5.14 -3.51 -8.69
C ILE A 83 4.79 -2.03 -8.85
N ARG A 84 5.80 -1.15 -8.75
CA ARG A 84 5.71 0.32 -8.85
C ARG A 84 5.02 0.84 -10.12
N GLY A 85 4.79 -0.03 -11.10
CA GLY A 85 4.23 0.33 -12.40
C GLY A 85 5.23 1.12 -13.24
N SER A 86 4.86 1.37 -14.49
CA SER A 86 5.65 2.17 -15.43
C SER A 86 5.23 3.63 -15.47
N ASP A 87 4.37 4.10 -14.55
CA ASP A 87 3.86 5.46 -14.55
C ASP A 87 4.54 6.31 -13.47
N PRO A 88 5.72 6.90 -13.77
CA PRO A 88 6.39 7.87 -12.91
C PRO A 88 5.69 9.24 -12.91
N ASN A 89 4.62 9.43 -13.68
CA ASN A 89 3.98 10.73 -13.93
C ASN A 89 2.68 10.95 -13.15
N CYS A 90 2.44 10.19 -12.08
CA CYS A 90 1.34 10.53 -11.21
C CYS A 90 1.70 11.78 -10.39
N ASP A 91 1.41 12.95 -10.95
CA ASP A 91 1.70 14.25 -10.34
C ASP A 91 0.97 14.45 -9.01
N LYS A 92 -0.09 13.67 -8.75
CA LYS A 92 -0.92 13.78 -7.55
C LYS A 92 -0.88 12.50 -6.73
N ALA A 93 -0.53 12.61 -5.45
CA ALA A 93 -0.50 11.49 -4.50
C ALA A 93 -1.86 10.79 -4.39
N ALA A 94 -2.97 11.56 -4.40
CA ALA A 94 -4.33 11.02 -4.35
C ALA A 94 -4.64 10.08 -5.53
N ASN A 95 -4.27 10.51 -6.75
CA ASN A 95 -4.45 9.68 -7.94
C ASN A 95 -3.60 8.41 -7.89
N TYR A 96 -2.38 8.49 -7.35
CA TYR A 96 -1.49 7.34 -7.24
C TYR A 96 -2.07 6.31 -6.26
N MET A 97 -2.47 6.75 -5.06
CA MET A 97 -3.11 5.90 -4.06
C MET A 97 -4.37 5.22 -4.59
N LYS A 98 -5.20 5.96 -5.34
CA LYS A 98 -6.40 5.42 -5.98
C LYS A 98 -6.07 4.36 -7.03
N ALA A 99 -5.10 4.63 -7.91
CA ALA A 99 -4.69 3.68 -8.94
C ALA A 99 -4.17 2.36 -8.33
N MET A 100 -3.46 2.43 -7.22
CA MET A 100 -2.98 1.24 -6.52
C MET A 100 -4.12 0.44 -5.89
N GLU A 101 -5.10 1.11 -5.30
CA GLU A 101 -6.31 0.47 -4.77
C GLU A 101 -7.10 -0.24 -5.88
N GLU A 102 -7.31 0.42 -7.02
CA GLU A 102 -7.95 -0.19 -8.18
C GLU A 102 -7.18 -1.41 -8.70
N GLN A 103 -5.84 -1.34 -8.70
CA GLN A 103 -4.99 -2.45 -9.12
C GLN A 103 -5.03 -3.63 -8.12
N SER A 104 -5.10 -3.37 -6.81
CA SER A 104 -5.32 -4.40 -5.78
C SER A 104 -6.64 -5.11 -6.02
N VAL A 105 -7.74 -4.35 -6.11
CA VAL A 105 -9.10 -4.89 -6.34
C VAL A 105 -9.16 -5.72 -7.63
N ARG A 106 -8.52 -5.25 -8.70
CA ARG A 106 -8.42 -6.00 -9.96
C ARG A 106 -7.68 -7.33 -9.78
N SER A 107 -6.59 -7.32 -9.02
CA SER A 107 -5.78 -8.51 -8.75
C SER A 107 -6.55 -9.52 -7.91
N ASP A 108 -7.21 -9.07 -6.85
CA ASP A 108 -8.07 -9.91 -5.98
C ASP A 108 -9.21 -10.55 -6.77
N LYS A 109 -9.86 -9.80 -7.65
CA LYS A 109 -10.90 -10.32 -8.55
C LYS A 109 -10.35 -11.38 -9.51
N ALA A 110 -9.16 -11.16 -10.08
CA ALA A 110 -8.53 -12.12 -10.99
C ALA A 110 -8.11 -13.41 -10.26
N LEU A 111 -7.60 -13.28 -9.04
CA LEU A 111 -7.28 -14.41 -8.15
C LEU A 111 -8.55 -15.19 -7.80
N GLY A 112 -9.62 -14.51 -7.39
CA GLY A 112 -10.92 -15.13 -7.08
C GLY A 112 -11.48 -15.91 -8.26
N SER A 113 -11.44 -15.34 -9.47
CA SER A 113 -11.85 -16.03 -10.71
C SER A 113 -11.01 -17.30 -10.98
N THR A 114 -9.69 -17.20 -10.79
CA THR A 114 -8.78 -18.32 -10.97
C THR A 114 -9.04 -19.43 -9.95
N LEU A 115 -9.24 -19.08 -8.68
CA LEU A 115 -9.57 -20.00 -7.60
C LEU A 115 -10.92 -20.67 -7.83
N MET A 116 -11.95 -19.92 -8.24
CA MET A 116 -13.26 -20.48 -8.58
C MET A 116 -13.19 -21.48 -9.73
N LYS A 117 -12.40 -21.17 -10.77
CA LYS A 117 -12.16 -22.09 -11.89
C LYS A 117 -11.44 -23.36 -11.42
N LYS A 118 -10.40 -23.21 -10.58
CA LYS A 118 -9.67 -24.34 -9.99
C LYS A 118 -10.60 -25.21 -9.14
N PHE A 119 -11.38 -24.60 -8.24
CA PHE A 119 -12.33 -25.28 -7.37
C PHE A 119 -13.38 -26.06 -8.15
N SER A 120 -14.02 -25.41 -9.14
CA SER A 120 -15.07 -26.03 -9.96
C SER A 120 -14.54 -27.17 -10.85
N GLY A 121 -13.29 -27.09 -11.27
CA GLY A 121 -12.62 -28.15 -12.04
C GLY A 121 -12.04 -29.27 -11.17
N MET A 122 -11.99 -29.10 -9.85
CA MET A 122 -11.34 -30.05 -8.96
C MET A 122 -12.19 -31.31 -8.84
N ARG A 123 -11.63 -32.45 -9.25
CA ARG A 123 -12.22 -33.78 -9.08
C ARG A 123 -11.21 -34.70 -8.40
N PHE A 124 -11.69 -35.66 -7.65
CA PHE A 124 -10.84 -36.70 -7.08
C PHE A 124 -10.52 -37.73 -8.18
N ASP A 125 -9.24 -37.90 -8.49
CA ASP A 125 -8.72 -38.73 -9.59
C ASP A 125 -7.82 -39.88 -9.12
N ASN A 126 -7.81 -40.18 -7.81
CA ASN A 126 -6.94 -41.16 -7.15
C ASN A 126 -5.42 -40.89 -7.29
N SER A 127 -4.99 -39.72 -7.80
CA SER A 127 -3.56 -39.38 -7.92
C SER A 127 -2.88 -39.08 -6.58
N LYS A 128 -3.67 -38.73 -5.56
CA LYS A 128 -3.24 -38.36 -4.21
C LYS A 128 -4.20 -38.89 -3.16
N SER A 129 -3.83 -38.80 -1.88
CA SER A 129 -4.69 -39.27 -0.80
C SER A 129 -5.96 -38.42 -0.65
N VAL A 130 -7.02 -39.03 -0.13
CA VAL A 130 -8.29 -38.35 0.19
C VAL A 130 -8.05 -37.17 1.13
N ARG A 131 -7.14 -37.33 2.10
CA ARG A 131 -6.80 -36.27 3.06
C ARG A 131 -6.19 -35.06 2.36
N GLU A 132 -5.26 -35.27 1.44
CA GLU A 132 -4.64 -34.18 0.66
C GLU A 132 -5.66 -33.48 -0.24
N HIS A 133 -6.55 -34.24 -0.88
CA HIS A 133 -7.64 -33.67 -1.67
C HIS A 133 -8.56 -32.76 -0.83
N ILE A 134 -8.99 -33.23 0.35
CA ILE A 134 -9.83 -32.43 1.27
C ILE A 134 -9.10 -31.17 1.75
N MET A 135 -7.81 -31.28 2.09
CA MET A 135 -7.03 -30.13 2.55
C MET A 135 -6.93 -29.06 1.45
N GLU A 136 -6.65 -29.44 0.20
CA GLU A 136 -6.60 -28.48 -0.90
C GLU A 136 -7.96 -27.84 -1.22
N MET A 137 -9.05 -28.61 -1.19
CA MET A 137 -10.39 -28.04 -1.38
C MET A 137 -10.73 -27.03 -0.28
N ARG A 138 -10.39 -27.35 0.97
CA ARG A 138 -10.61 -26.46 2.12
C ARG A 138 -9.76 -25.20 2.04
N ASP A 139 -8.51 -25.32 1.61
CA ASP A 139 -7.60 -24.19 1.42
C ASP A 139 -8.14 -23.21 0.37
N ILE A 140 -8.56 -23.70 -0.81
CA ILE A 140 -9.17 -22.86 -1.84
C ILE A 140 -10.46 -22.20 -1.33
N ALA A 141 -11.32 -22.92 -0.62
CA ALA A 141 -12.53 -22.36 -0.04
C ALA A 141 -12.23 -21.27 1.01
N ALA A 142 -11.18 -21.44 1.82
CA ALA A 142 -10.75 -20.43 2.78
C ALA A 142 -10.21 -19.17 2.08
N GLN A 143 -9.42 -19.33 1.01
CA GLN A 143 -8.93 -18.21 0.21
C GLN A 143 -10.06 -17.45 -0.48
N LEU A 144 -11.05 -18.16 -1.05
CA LEU A 144 -12.22 -17.53 -1.65
C LEU A 144 -13.03 -16.72 -0.62
N LYS A 145 -13.19 -17.25 0.60
CA LYS A 145 -13.85 -16.54 1.70
C LYS A 145 -13.09 -15.28 2.12
N PHE A 146 -11.76 -15.30 2.05
CA PHE A 146 -10.94 -14.13 2.32
C PHE A 146 -11.08 -13.04 1.25
N LEU A 147 -11.40 -13.40 0.00
CA LEU A 147 -11.57 -12.47 -1.11
C LEU A 147 -13.00 -11.89 -1.24
N GLU A 148 -13.97 -12.40 -0.47
CA GLU A 148 -15.38 -11.95 -0.50
C GLU A 148 -15.62 -10.66 0.32
N VAL A 149 -14.57 -9.85 0.55
CA VAL A 149 -14.61 -8.59 1.32
C VAL A 149 -15.28 -7.48 0.53
#